data_AF-A0A938DKZ4-F1
#
_entry.id   AF-A0A938DKZ4-F1
#
_cell.length_a   1.000
_cell.length_b   1.000
_cell.length_c   1.000
_cell.angle_alpha   90.00
_cell.angle_beta   90.00
_cell.angle_gamma   90.00
#
_symmetry.space_group_name_H-M   'P 1'
#
loop_
_entity.id
_entity.type
_entity.pdbx_description
1 polymer ?
#
loop_
_entity_poly.entity_id
_entity_poly.type
_entity_poly.pdbx_seq_one_letter_code
_entity_poly.pdbx_strand_id
1 'polypeptide(L)'
;MTTTDIEKAEPEGDGEGTGTDIVPAEGGSGFTPVPSAVLEPSEDPRTEALRTRLLLPLLLPIVSALAIAFYAINLSRALLAGSATGALIVASVLTLVVLFGAAWISSQPNLSTGALVVSVVVLLFTVGAAGLTTIGAAEGGHSEGEEAAGFVPPKGPAVATIEIDALASLKFQASDFPTTAGINEITYVGKGGTHTLVFEEAEFRGFKLAVNGDEVDSGKVEFEPGVYTIFCDVPGHRAAGMEGTITVGDALTP
;
A
#
# COMPACT_ATOMS: atom_id res chain seq x y z
N MET A 1 -42.66 -10.79 57.92
CA MET A 1 -43.40 -10.21 59.05
C MET A 1 -43.25 -8.71 58.89
N THR A 2 -44.26 -7.89 58.63
CA THR A 2 -45.70 -7.88 59.02
C THR A 2 -46.31 -6.80 58.07
N THR A 3 -47.38 -7.07 57.28
CA THR A 3 -48.81 -6.78 57.58
C THR A 3 -49.10 -5.28 57.82
N THR A 4 -50.15 -4.60 57.37
CA THR A 4 -51.32 -4.78 56.47
C THR A 4 -51.91 -3.35 56.31
N ASP A 5 -52.90 -3.16 55.42
CA ASP A 5 -54.20 -2.46 55.67
C ASP A 5 -54.57 -1.38 54.62
N ILE A 6 -55.60 -1.62 53.79
CA ILE A 6 -57.06 -1.31 53.96
C ILE A 6 -57.37 -0.02 53.13
N GLU A 7 -58.45 0.22 52.38
CA GLU A 7 -59.77 -0.36 52.07
C GLU A 7 -60.26 0.31 50.76
N LYS A 8 -61.24 -0.26 50.05
CA LYS A 8 -62.63 0.29 49.97
C LYS A 8 -63.45 -0.32 48.83
N ALA A 9 -64.66 -0.73 49.20
CA ALA A 9 -65.67 -1.48 48.47
C ALA A 9 -66.66 -0.61 47.64
N GLU A 10 -67.11 -1.18 46.50
CA GLU A 10 -68.50 -1.40 45.97
C GLU A 10 -69.55 -0.24 45.91
N PRO A 11 -70.69 -0.31 45.15
CA PRO A 11 -71.36 -1.51 44.56
C PRO A 11 -72.10 -1.38 43.18
N GLU A 12 -72.59 -2.55 42.72
CA GLU A 12 -73.89 -2.86 42.07
C GLU A 12 -74.25 -2.45 40.62
N GLY A 13 -74.88 -3.38 39.90
CA GLY A 13 -75.51 -3.14 38.59
C GLY A 13 -75.89 -4.38 37.75
N ASP A 14 -76.79 -5.20 38.29
CA ASP A 14 -77.51 -6.39 37.81
C ASP A 14 -77.84 -6.53 36.30
N GLY A 15 -77.83 -7.77 35.81
CA GLY A 15 -78.33 -8.15 34.49
C GLY A 15 -78.36 -9.67 34.26
N GLU A 16 -79.36 -10.33 34.84
CA GLU A 16 -79.67 -11.77 34.76
C GLU A 16 -80.50 -12.11 33.49
N GLY A 17 -80.32 -13.31 32.91
CA GLY A 17 -81.23 -13.85 31.86
C GLY A 17 -80.58 -14.79 30.83
N THR A 18 -80.25 -16.05 31.18
CA THR A 18 -80.97 -17.31 30.84
C THR A 18 -80.78 -17.92 29.44
N GLY A 19 -80.42 -19.21 29.42
CA GLY A 19 -80.81 -20.21 28.40
C GLY A 19 -79.70 -20.68 27.44
N THR A 20 -78.86 -21.63 27.84
CA THR A 20 -78.91 -23.08 27.46
C THR A 20 -78.71 -23.37 25.97
N ASP A 21 -77.61 -24.04 25.60
CA ASP A 21 -77.68 -25.47 25.22
C ASP A 21 -76.34 -26.07 24.73
N ILE A 22 -75.99 -27.20 25.37
CA ILE A 22 -75.47 -28.46 24.81
C ILE A 22 -74.00 -28.49 24.29
N VAL A 23 -73.19 -29.27 25.02
CA VAL A 23 -71.95 -29.95 24.56
C VAL A 23 -72.30 -31.43 24.30
N PRO A 24 -71.81 -32.06 23.21
CA PRO A 24 -70.81 -33.12 23.35
C PRO A 24 -69.75 -33.06 22.20
N ALA A 25 -68.44 -33.07 22.48
CA ALA A 25 -67.56 -34.20 22.85
C ALA A 25 -66.71 -34.68 21.66
N GLU A 26 -65.39 -34.63 21.88
CA GLU A 26 -64.32 -35.50 21.33
C GLU A 26 -63.85 -35.28 19.88
N GLY A 27 -62.59 -34.84 19.70
CA GLY A 27 -61.92 -34.95 18.41
C GLY A 27 -60.61 -34.18 18.20
N GLY A 28 -59.56 -34.45 18.97
CA GLY A 28 -58.21 -34.55 18.40
C GLY A 28 -57.31 -33.31 18.27
N SER A 29 -56.04 -33.54 18.65
CA SER A 29 -54.80 -32.85 18.29
C SER A 29 -54.46 -31.55 19.04
N GLY A 30 -53.56 -31.70 20.01
CA GLY A 30 -52.64 -30.64 20.36
C GLY A 30 -51.67 -30.40 19.21
N PHE A 31 -51.73 -29.20 18.63
CA PHE A 31 -50.61 -28.50 18.02
C PHE A 31 -51.07 -27.05 17.81
N THR A 32 -50.69 -26.14 18.69
CA THR A 32 -50.73 -24.72 18.34
C THR A 32 -49.56 -24.47 17.38
N PRO A 33 -49.79 -24.15 16.10
CA PRO A 33 -48.70 -23.68 15.27
C PRO A 33 -48.26 -22.34 15.82
N VAL A 34 -47.03 -22.26 16.29
CA VAL A 34 -46.32 -20.99 16.42
C VAL A 34 -46.44 -20.33 15.04
N PRO A 35 -46.97 -19.10 14.91
CA PRO A 35 -46.93 -18.42 13.63
C PRO A 35 -45.45 -18.30 13.29
N SER A 36 -45.03 -19.05 12.27
CA SER A 36 -43.73 -18.88 11.67
C SER A 36 -43.72 -17.42 11.26
N ALA A 37 -42.89 -16.62 11.93
CA ALA A 37 -42.52 -15.31 11.43
C ALA A 37 -41.83 -15.58 10.09
N VAL A 38 -42.65 -15.64 9.04
CA VAL A 38 -42.20 -15.50 7.68
C VAL A 38 -41.52 -14.14 7.67
N LEU A 39 -40.20 -14.16 7.62
CA LEU A 39 -39.43 -13.00 7.23
C LEU A 39 -39.79 -12.74 5.76
N GLU A 40 -40.92 -12.07 5.52
CA GLU A 40 -41.24 -11.51 4.22
C GLU A 40 -40.28 -10.33 3.99
N PRO A 41 -39.45 -10.35 2.94
CA PRO A 41 -38.69 -9.18 2.57
C PRO A 41 -39.66 -8.24 1.84
N SER A 42 -40.12 -7.19 2.51
CA SER A 42 -40.79 -6.08 1.83
C SER A 42 -39.74 -5.17 1.16
N GLU A 43 -38.98 -5.70 0.21
CA GLU A 43 -38.26 -4.84 -0.72
C GLU A 43 -39.28 -4.32 -1.75
N ASP A 44 -39.48 -2.99 -1.76
CA ASP A 44 -40.39 -2.31 -2.69
C ASP A 44 -40.03 -2.72 -4.13
N PRO A 45 -40.98 -3.20 -4.96
CA PRO A 45 -40.72 -3.63 -6.33
C PRO A 45 -40.04 -2.54 -7.19
N ARG A 46 -40.20 -1.26 -6.83
CA ARG A 46 -39.49 -0.14 -7.47
C ARG A 46 -38.01 -0.10 -7.09
N THR A 47 -37.68 -0.36 -5.82
CA THR A 47 -36.30 -0.41 -5.35
C THR A 47 -35.55 -1.61 -5.91
N GLU A 48 -36.21 -2.77 -6.00
CA GLU A 48 -35.73 -3.99 -6.69
C GLU A 48 -35.43 -3.72 -8.17
N ALA A 49 -36.36 -3.08 -8.88
CA ALA A 49 -36.20 -2.74 -10.29
C ALA A 49 -35.06 -1.74 -10.53
N LEU A 50 -34.92 -0.72 -9.66
CA LEU A 50 -33.83 0.25 -9.73
C LEU A 50 -32.48 -0.41 -9.40
N ARG A 51 -32.43 -1.30 -8.41
CA ARG A 51 -31.21 -2.03 -8.06
C ARG A 51 -30.75 -2.93 -9.20
N THR A 52 -31.66 -3.70 -9.77
CA THR A 52 -31.32 -4.72 -10.77
C THR A 52 -31.07 -4.12 -12.16
N ARG A 53 -31.81 -3.07 -12.54
CA ARG A 53 -31.72 -2.46 -13.87
C ARG A 53 -30.76 -1.27 -13.96
N LEU A 54 -30.55 -0.55 -12.86
CA LEU A 54 -29.75 0.68 -12.86
C LEU A 54 -28.49 0.53 -12.00
N LEU A 55 -28.62 0.11 -10.74
CA LEU A 55 -27.46 0.05 -9.83
C LEU A 55 -26.52 -1.10 -10.16
N LEU A 56 -26.99 -2.34 -10.35
CA LEU A 56 -26.13 -3.49 -10.59
C LEU A 56 -25.27 -3.37 -11.87
N PRO A 57 -25.81 -2.94 -13.03
CA PRO A 57 -25.00 -2.75 -14.25
C PRO A 57 -24.08 -1.53 -14.20
N LEU A 58 -24.36 -0.53 -13.35
CA LEU A 58 -23.50 0.65 -13.17
C LEU A 58 -22.45 0.45 -12.08
N LEU A 59 -22.78 -0.26 -11.02
CA LEU A 59 -21.91 -0.53 -9.87
C LEU A 59 -20.81 -1.53 -10.28
N LEU A 60 -21.11 -2.49 -11.14
CA LEU A 60 -20.13 -3.46 -11.63
C LEU A 60 -18.91 -2.81 -12.32
N PRO A 61 -19.05 -1.90 -13.31
CA PRO A 61 -17.91 -1.21 -13.90
C PRO A 61 -17.25 -0.19 -12.96
N ILE A 62 -17.99 0.42 -12.02
CA ILE A 62 -17.40 1.34 -11.05
C ILE A 62 -16.51 0.59 -10.07
N VAL A 63 -17.00 -0.52 -9.51
CA VAL A 63 -16.22 -1.36 -8.59
C VAL A 63 -15.02 -1.98 -9.29
N SER A 64 -15.16 -2.41 -10.55
CA SER A 64 -14.00 -2.91 -11.31
C SER A 64 -12.97 -1.81 -11.58
N ALA A 65 -13.40 -0.60 -11.97
CA ALA A 65 -12.51 0.53 -12.17
C ALA A 65 -11.78 0.93 -10.88
N LEU A 66 -12.48 0.96 -9.74
CA LEU A 66 -11.88 1.25 -8.43
C LEU A 66 -10.89 0.17 -8.00
N ALA A 67 -11.22 -1.11 -8.22
CA ALA A 67 -10.32 -2.22 -7.92
C ALA A 67 -9.05 -2.16 -8.79
N ILE A 68 -9.19 -1.85 -10.09
CA ILE A 68 -8.06 -1.67 -11.01
C ILE A 68 -7.21 -0.47 -10.58
N ALA A 69 -7.82 0.66 -10.24
CA ALA A 69 -7.10 1.85 -9.80
C ALA A 69 -6.33 1.58 -8.49
N PHE A 70 -6.96 0.94 -7.51
CA PHE A 70 -6.31 0.51 -6.27
C PHE A 70 -5.12 -0.42 -6.56
N TYR A 71 -5.32 -1.41 -7.43
CA TYR A 71 -4.27 -2.34 -7.82
C TYR A 71 -3.11 -1.62 -8.52
N ALA A 72 -3.40 -0.73 -9.47
CA ALA A 72 -2.39 0.04 -10.19
C ALA A 72 -1.59 0.96 -9.26
N ILE A 73 -2.24 1.61 -8.30
CA ILE A 73 -1.57 2.46 -7.31
C ILE A 73 -0.64 1.63 -6.41
N ASN A 74 -1.09 0.48 -5.92
CA ASN A 74 -0.26 -0.40 -5.10
C ASN A 74 0.94 -0.94 -5.89
N LEU A 75 0.72 -1.37 -7.13
CA LEU A 75 1.78 -1.85 -8.00
C LEU A 75 2.77 -0.73 -8.34
N SER A 76 2.27 0.46 -8.67
CA SER A 76 3.12 1.63 -8.96
C SER A 76 3.95 1.99 -7.74
N ARG A 77 3.37 1.96 -6.53
CA ARG A 77 4.12 2.20 -5.29
C ARG A 77 5.17 1.13 -5.04
N ALA A 78 4.86 -0.14 -5.26
CA ALA A 78 5.82 -1.22 -5.10
C ALA A 78 6.99 -1.13 -6.10
N LEU A 79 6.71 -0.69 -7.33
CA LEU A 79 7.73 -0.51 -8.37
C LEU A 79 8.53 0.79 -8.20
N LEU A 80 7.93 1.87 -7.68
CA LEU A 80 8.63 3.15 -7.42
C LEU A 80 9.46 3.13 -6.13
N ALA A 81 9.07 2.35 -5.12
CA ALA A 81 9.78 2.29 -3.84
C ALA A 81 10.87 1.22 -3.80
N GLY A 82 10.96 0.34 -4.81
CA GLY A 82 11.95 -0.73 -4.88
C GLY A 82 13.17 -0.33 -5.72
N SER A 83 14.36 -0.73 -5.28
CA SER A 83 15.57 -0.67 -6.11
C SER A 83 15.37 -1.43 -7.42
N ALA A 84 16.14 -1.12 -8.48
CA ALA A 84 16.00 -1.75 -9.81
C ALA A 84 15.94 -3.30 -9.75
N THR A 85 16.68 -3.91 -8.81
CA THR A 85 16.66 -5.35 -8.54
C THR A 85 15.37 -5.81 -7.84
N GLY A 86 14.86 -5.05 -6.86
CA GLY A 86 13.59 -5.33 -6.19
C GLY A 86 12.41 -5.25 -7.15
N ALA A 87 12.37 -4.23 -8.01
CA ALA A 87 11.36 -4.08 -9.05
C ALA A 87 11.43 -5.24 -10.06
N LEU A 88 12.62 -5.65 -10.50
CA LEU A 88 12.82 -6.79 -11.40
C LEU A 88 12.34 -8.11 -10.78
N ILE A 89 12.64 -8.36 -9.50
CA ILE A 89 12.21 -9.57 -8.80
C ILE A 89 10.69 -9.61 -8.67
N VAL A 90 10.06 -8.50 -8.25
CA VAL A 90 8.61 -8.39 -8.14
C VAL A 90 7.94 -8.58 -9.50
N ALA A 91 8.45 -7.91 -10.54
CA ALA A 91 7.95 -8.05 -11.91
C ALA A 91 8.10 -9.50 -12.45
N SER A 92 9.23 -10.15 -12.13
CA SER A 92 9.50 -11.53 -12.55
C SER A 92 8.58 -12.52 -11.84
N VAL A 93 8.42 -12.41 -10.51
CA VAL A 93 7.51 -13.26 -9.72
C VAL A 93 6.06 -13.07 -10.17
N LEU A 94 5.64 -11.81 -10.38
CA LEU A 94 4.32 -11.49 -10.92
C LEU A 94 4.09 -12.18 -12.27
N THR A 95 5.05 -12.02 -13.19
CA THR A 95 4.95 -12.62 -14.52
C THR A 95 4.84 -14.15 -14.43
N LEU A 96 5.64 -14.79 -13.57
CA LEU A 96 5.57 -16.24 -13.36
C LEU A 96 4.24 -16.69 -12.76
N VAL A 97 3.68 -15.95 -11.79
CA VAL A 97 2.39 -16.25 -11.18
C VAL A 97 1.25 -16.14 -12.20
N VAL A 98 1.25 -15.09 -13.02
CA VAL A 98 0.26 -14.89 -14.09
C VAL A 98 0.37 -15.99 -15.14
N LEU A 99 1.59 -16.31 -15.60
CA LEU A 99 1.82 -17.36 -16.58
C LEU A 99 1.44 -18.74 -16.04
N PHE A 100 1.77 -19.05 -14.79
CA PHE A 100 1.38 -20.31 -14.15
C PHE A 100 -0.13 -20.41 -13.98
N GLY A 101 -0.80 -19.34 -13.52
CA GLY A 101 -2.27 -19.29 -13.42
C GLY A 101 -2.95 -19.49 -14.77
N ALA A 102 -2.46 -18.81 -15.82
CA ALA A 102 -2.97 -18.95 -17.18
C ALA A 102 -2.74 -20.37 -17.73
N ALA A 103 -1.55 -20.94 -17.54
CA ALA A 103 -1.23 -22.30 -17.94
C ALA A 103 -2.10 -23.34 -17.22
N TRP A 104 -2.33 -23.16 -15.92
CA TRP A 104 -3.18 -24.05 -15.11
C TRP A 104 -4.62 -24.01 -15.59
N ILE A 105 -5.20 -22.81 -15.77
CA ILE A 105 -6.56 -22.63 -16.30
C ILE A 105 -6.67 -23.23 -17.71
N SER A 106 -5.68 -23.01 -18.57
CA SER A 106 -5.65 -23.56 -19.92
C SER A 106 -5.53 -25.09 -19.95
N SER A 107 -4.91 -25.70 -18.93
CA SER A 107 -4.73 -27.15 -18.85
C SER A 107 -5.99 -27.90 -18.39
N GLN A 108 -7.01 -27.20 -17.89
CA GLN A 108 -8.24 -27.79 -17.36
C GLN A 108 -9.42 -27.55 -18.33
N PRO A 109 -9.75 -28.52 -19.21
CA PRO A 109 -10.74 -28.34 -20.27
C PRO A 109 -12.21 -28.28 -19.79
N ASN A 110 -12.50 -28.54 -18.52
CA ASN A 110 -13.87 -28.70 -18.00
C ASN A 110 -14.18 -27.83 -16.76
N LEU A 111 -13.60 -26.63 -16.67
CA LEU A 111 -13.90 -25.73 -15.55
C LEU A 111 -15.32 -25.18 -15.67
N SER A 112 -16.10 -25.27 -14.58
CA SER A 112 -17.36 -24.56 -14.48
C SER A 112 -17.10 -23.05 -14.51
N THR A 113 -18.03 -22.27 -15.06
CA THR A 113 -17.92 -20.81 -15.12
C THR A 113 -17.62 -20.20 -13.74
N GLY A 114 -18.15 -20.81 -12.68
CA GLY A 114 -17.84 -20.44 -11.29
C GLY A 114 -16.38 -20.71 -10.89
N ALA A 115 -15.80 -21.85 -11.27
CA ALA A 115 -14.42 -22.17 -10.98
C ALA A 115 -13.42 -21.25 -11.72
N LEU A 116 -13.79 -20.80 -12.93
CA LEU A 116 -13.00 -19.85 -13.72
C LEU A 116 -13.01 -18.44 -13.08
N VAL A 117 -14.17 -17.98 -12.61
CA VAL A 117 -14.26 -16.69 -11.91
C VAL A 117 -13.46 -16.72 -10.60
N VAL A 118 -13.54 -17.79 -9.83
CA VAL A 118 -12.81 -17.93 -8.56
C VAL A 118 -11.29 -17.97 -8.80
N SER A 119 -10.80 -18.69 -9.80
CA SER A 119 -9.36 -18.76 -10.09
C SER A 119 -8.79 -17.41 -10.54
N VAL A 120 -9.52 -16.63 -11.34
CA VAL A 120 -9.12 -15.28 -11.74
C VAL A 120 -9.10 -14.31 -10.55
N VAL A 121 -10.12 -14.36 -9.69
CA VAL A 121 -10.18 -13.51 -8.49
C VAL A 121 -9.05 -13.85 -7.51
N VAL A 122 -8.77 -15.14 -7.29
CA VAL A 122 -7.65 -15.58 -6.45
C VAL A 122 -6.32 -15.11 -7.03
N LEU A 123 -6.09 -15.26 -8.34
CA LEU A 123 -4.87 -14.79 -9.00
C LEU A 123 -4.67 -13.28 -8.81
N LEU A 124 -5.70 -12.47 -9.08
CA LEU A 124 -5.65 -11.02 -8.90
C LEU A 124 -5.41 -10.64 -7.44
N PHE A 125 -6.00 -11.37 -6.49
CA PHE A 125 -5.84 -11.12 -5.06
C PHE A 125 -4.44 -11.51 -4.55
N THR A 126 -3.89 -12.65 -4.98
CA THR A 126 -2.52 -13.07 -4.64
C THR A 126 -1.51 -12.06 -5.13
N VAL A 127 -1.71 -11.53 -6.35
CA VAL A 127 -0.84 -10.49 -6.89
C VAL A 127 -1.02 -9.16 -6.15
N GLY A 128 -2.26 -8.76 -5.85
CA GLY A 128 -2.53 -7.53 -5.10
C GLY A 128 -2.01 -7.57 -3.66
N ALA A 129 -2.04 -8.73 -3.02
CA ALA A 129 -1.53 -8.93 -1.65
C ALA A 129 0.01 -9.00 -1.60
N ALA A 130 0.66 -9.50 -2.65
CA ALA A 130 2.13 -9.52 -2.73
C ALA A 130 2.74 -8.11 -2.69
N GLY A 131 2.07 -7.11 -3.29
CA GLY A 131 2.46 -5.70 -3.19
C GLY A 131 2.33 -5.10 -1.79
N LEU A 132 1.57 -5.74 -0.88
CA LEU A 132 1.44 -5.33 0.52
C LEU A 132 2.51 -5.93 1.43
N THR A 133 3.13 -7.04 1.01
CA THR A 133 4.13 -7.79 1.81
C THR A 133 5.58 -7.41 1.54
N THR A 134 5.87 -6.49 0.60
CA THR A 134 7.25 -6.05 0.31
C THR A 134 7.81 -5.04 1.31
N ILE A 135 7.17 -4.86 2.47
CA ILE A 135 7.78 -4.16 3.60
C ILE A 135 8.77 -5.13 4.26
N GLY A 136 10.02 -5.13 3.80
CA GLY A 136 11.07 -5.95 4.40
C GLY A 136 12.45 -5.74 3.78
N ALA A 137 13.31 -5.05 4.53
CA ALA A 137 14.74 -4.81 4.33
C ALA A 137 15.10 -3.93 3.12
N ALA A 138 15.36 -2.66 3.42
CA ALA A 138 16.14 -1.77 2.58
C ALA A 138 17.55 -2.34 2.41
N GLU A 139 17.80 -3.00 1.30
CA GLU A 139 19.15 -3.11 0.74
C GLU A 139 19.23 -2.06 -0.37
N GLY A 140 20.07 -1.05 -0.16
CA GLY A 140 20.18 0.16 -0.95
C GLY A 140 20.26 -0.09 -2.46
N GLY A 141 19.68 0.83 -3.23
CA GLY A 141 19.81 0.78 -4.66
C GLY A 141 19.17 1.98 -5.32
N HIS A 142 20.02 2.97 -5.59
CA HIS A 142 20.02 3.82 -6.78
C HIS A 142 18.65 4.18 -7.35
N SER A 143 18.12 5.29 -6.85
CA SER A 143 17.00 6.00 -7.47
C SER A 143 17.41 6.55 -8.84
N GLU A 144 16.95 5.90 -9.90
CA GLU A 144 16.89 6.50 -11.25
C GLU A 144 15.92 7.68 -11.23
N GLY A 145 16.49 8.89 -11.24
CA GLY A 145 15.77 10.15 -11.40
C GLY A 145 16.30 10.93 -12.59
N GLU A 146 15.49 10.97 -13.64
CA GLU A 146 15.48 11.92 -14.77
C GLU A 146 16.71 11.97 -15.70
N GLU A 147 16.48 11.51 -16.93
CA GLU A 147 17.35 11.55 -18.11
C GLU A 147 17.95 12.95 -18.37
N ALA A 148 19.17 13.15 -17.88
CA ALA A 148 20.12 14.12 -18.41
C ALA A 148 21.45 13.39 -18.59
N ALA A 149 21.86 13.13 -19.84
CA ALA A 149 23.16 12.57 -20.27
C ALA A 149 23.83 11.70 -19.18
N GLY A 150 23.36 10.44 -19.07
CA GLY A 150 23.62 9.58 -17.92
C GLY A 150 25.07 9.58 -17.47
N PHE A 151 25.29 9.97 -16.21
CA PHE A 151 26.54 9.75 -15.52
C PHE A 151 26.90 8.27 -15.59
N VAL A 152 28.11 7.95 -16.01
CA VAL A 152 28.60 6.56 -16.07
C VAL A 152 29.50 6.33 -14.87
N PRO A 153 29.10 5.48 -13.91
CA PRO A 153 29.93 5.18 -12.76
C PRO A 153 31.29 4.58 -13.17
N PRO A 154 32.40 5.01 -12.53
CA PRO A 154 33.72 4.48 -12.84
C PRO A 154 33.81 3.00 -12.43
N LYS A 155 34.62 2.24 -13.19
CA LYS A 155 34.86 0.82 -12.93
C LYS A 155 36.15 0.65 -12.13
N GLY A 156 36.07 -0.05 -11.00
CA GLY A 156 37.24 -0.37 -10.19
C GLY A 156 36.95 -0.38 -8.69
N PRO A 157 37.94 -0.79 -7.88
CA PRO A 157 37.88 -0.59 -6.43
C PRO A 157 37.93 0.91 -6.12
N ALA A 158 37.20 1.32 -5.07
CA ALA A 158 37.33 2.67 -4.54
C ALA A 158 38.66 2.77 -3.76
N VAL A 159 39.37 3.88 -3.96
CA VAL A 159 40.60 4.21 -3.21
C VAL A 159 40.27 4.83 -1.84
N ALA A 160 39.08 5.42 -1.69
CA ALA A 160 38.56 5.94 -0.44
C ALA A 160 37.02 5.92 -0.41
N THR A 161 36.47 6.03 0.79
CA THR A 161 35.03 6.12 1.04
C THR A 161 34.73 7.40 1.82
N ILE A 162 33.73 8.15 1.38
CA ILE A 162 33.28 9.40 1.98
C ILE A 162 31.87 9.18 2.52
N GLU A 163 31.67 9.34 3.81
CA GLU A 163 30.35 9.28 4.43
C GLU A 163 29.74 10.68 4.54
N ILE A 164 28.53 10.86 4.03
CA ILE A 164 27.79 12.12 4.02
C ILE A 164 26.41 11.88 4.64
N ASP A 165 26.17 12.48 5.79
CA ASP A 165 24.91 12.38 6.54
C ASP A 165 23.98 13.53 6.12
N ALA A 166 22.76 13.18 5.72
CA ALA A 166 21.67 14.11 5.46
C ALA A 166 20.85 14.32 6.73
N LEU A 167 21.06 15.45 7.42
CA LEU A 167 20.37 15.76 8.66
C LEU A 167 18.96 16.29 8.38
N ALA A 168 18.00 15.93 9.25
CA ALA A 168 16.64 16.47 9.23
C ALA A 168 16.56 18.01 9.33
N SER A 169 17.67 18.67 9.70
CA SER A 169 17.82 20.14 9.74
C SER A 169 18.09 20.78 8.38
N LEU A 170 17.99 20.02 7.26
CA LEU A 170 18.32 20.46 5.91
C LEU A 170 19.79 20.87 5.78
N LYS A 171 20.68 20.07 6.37
CA LYS A 171 22.13 20.27 6.32
C LYS A 171 22.83 18.93 6.17
N PHE A 172 24.03 18.97 5.61
CA PHE A 172 24.98 17.89 5.79
C PHE A 172 25.61 17.97 7.18
N GLN A 173 26.21 16.88 7.66
CA GLN A 173 26.91 16.87 8.95
C GLN A 173 28.15 17.76 8.98
N ALA A 174 28.75 18.02 7.82
CA ALA A 174 29.88 18.93 7.64
C ALA A 174 29.70 19.77 6.37
N SER A 175 30.41 20.90 6.31
CA SER A 175 30.46 21.75 5.11
C SER A 175 31.60 21.38 4.16
N ASP A 176 32.57 20.57 4.61
CA ASP A 176 33.70 20.13 3.81
C ASP A 176 34.01 18.65 4.08
N PHE A 177 34.28 17.91 3.02
CA PHE A 177 34.56 16.48 3.00
C PHE A 177 35.90 16.24 2.29
N PRO A 178 37.01 16.16 3.04
CA PRO A 178 38.31 15.93 2.44
C PRO A 178 38.43 14.48 1.93
N THR A 179 39.01 14.31 0.76
CA THR A 179 39.33 13.01 0.19
C THR A 179 40.57 13.06 -0.71
N THR A 180 40.85 11.96 -1.38
CA THR A 180 41.99 11.70 -2.24
C THR A 180 41.55 11.57 -3.70
N ALA A 181 42.40 11.98 -4.64
CA ALA A 181 42.14 11.77 -6.08
C ALA A 181 41.99 10.28 -6.43
N GLY A 182 41.16 9.99 -7.44
CA GLY A 182 40.82 8.64 -7.90
C GLY A 182 39.35 8.26 -7.65
N ILE A 183 39.04 6.97 -7.80
CA ILE A 183 37.68 6.43 -7.60
C ILE A 183 37.32 6.46 -6.12
N ASN A 184 36.33 7.26 -5.75
CA ASN A 184 35.79 7.36 -4.41
C ASN A 184 34.39 6.75 -4.37
N GLU A 185 34.06 6.07 -3.28
CA GLU A 185 32.68 5.68 -2.97
C GLU A 185 32.07 6.69 -2.00
N ILE A 186 30.97 7.31 -2.40
CA ILE A 186 30.21 8.21 -1.55
C ILE A 186 29.10 7.37 -0.91
N THR A 187 29.09 7.29 0.41
CA THR A 187 28.02 6.70 1.21
C THR A 187 27.15 7.83 1.75
N TYR A 188 25.92 7.92 1.28
CA TYR A 188 24.96 8.94 1.65
C TYR A 188 23.93 8.36 2.63
N VAL A 189 23.85 8.92 3.84
CA VAL A 189 23.09 8.36 4.95
C VAL A 189 22.01 9.34 5.38
N GLY A 190 20.75 8.93 5.30
CA GLY A 190 19.62 9.67 5.84
C GLY A 190 19.63 9.69 7.37
N LYS A 191 19.37 10.85 7.96
CA LYS A 191 19.10 11.03 9.41
C LYS A 191 17.75 11.75 9.60
N GLY A 192 16.78 11.40 8.77
CA GLY A 192 15.44 11.99 8.72
C GLY A 192 15.22 12.93 7.52
N GLY A 193 13.97 13.01 7.05
CA GLY A 193 13.60 13.84 5.90
C GLY A 193 13.79 13.13 4.54
N THR A 194 13.58 13.86 3.44
CA THR A 194 13.86 13.39 2.09
C THR A 194 14.95 14.26 1.50
N HIS A 195 16.06 13.63 1.12
CA HIS A 195 17.22 14.37 0.65
C HIS A 195 17.86 13.71 -0.56
N THR A 196 18.51 14.55 -1.35
CA THR A 196 19.30 14.17 -2.50
C THR A 196 20.70 14.74 -2.36
N LEU A 197 21.65 14.09 -3.02
CA LEU A 197 23.01 14.57 -3.20
C LEU A 197 23.32 14.59 -4.69
N VAL A 198 23.59 15.77 -5.20
CA VAL A 198 24.00 16.02 -6.59
C VAL A 198 25.21 16.95 -6.61
N PHE A 199 25.92 16.97 -7.73
CA PHE A 199 27.04 17.88 -7.97
C PHE A 199 26.60 19.12 -8.75
N GLU A 200 27.28 20.24 -8.52
CA GLU A 200 27.14 21.45 -9.34
C GLU A 200 27.93 21.34 -10.65
N GLU A 201 29.03 20.58 -10.64
CA GLU A 201 29.95 20.48 -11.74
C GLU A 201 29.35 19.74 -12.94
N ALA A 202 29.63 20.27 -14.14
CA ALA A 202 29.06 19.75 -15.38
C ALA A 202 29.49 18.30 -15.70
N GLU A 203 30.68 17.90 -15.24
CA GLU A 203 31.24 16.55 -15.45
C GLU A 203 30.48 15.46 -14.69
N PHE A 204 29.81 15.81 -13.60
CA PHE A 204 29.05 14.88 -12.75
C PHE A 204 27.54 15.01 -12.95
N ARG A 205 27.11 15.68 -14.02
CA ARG A 205 25.68 15.76 -14.37
C ARG A 205 25.11 14.36 -14.56
N GLY A 206 23.97 14.11 -13.92
CA GLY A 206 23.30 12.81 -13.91
C GLY A 206 23.70 11.93 -12.73
N PHE A 207 24.73 12.28 -11.94
CA PHE A 207 24.97 11.63 -10.65
C PHE A 207 23.93 12.12 -9.64
N LYS A 208 23.28 11.18 -8.96
CA LYS A 208 22.32 11.47 -7.90
C LYS A 208 22.27 10.33 -6.90
N LEU A 209 22.39 10.67 -5.62
CA LEU A 209 22.02 9.79 -4.51
C LEU A 209 20.76 10.33 -3.85
N ALA A 210 19.90 9.45 -3.36
CA ALA A 210 18.65 9.84 -2.70
C ALA A 210 18.40 8.99 -1.45
N VAL A 211 18.00 9.64 -0.36
CA VAL A 211 17.66 8.98 0.91
C VAL A 211 16.34 9.51 1.45
N ASN A 212 15.56 8.61 2.05
CA ASN A 212 14.35 8.94 2.81
C ASN A 212 14.44 8.40 4.24
N GLY A 213 14.20 9.25 5.24
CA GLY A 213 14.29 8.84 6.63
C GLY A 213 15.71 8.41 7.01
N ASP A 214 15.86 7.16 7.41
CA ASP A 214 17.13 6.56 7.85
C ASP A 214 17.78 5.66 6.77
N GLU A 215 17.35 5.78 5.52
CA GLU A 215 17.91 5.03 4.39
C GLU A 215 19.36 5.39 4.07
N VAL A 216 20.06 4.47 3.39
CA VAL A 216 21.42 4.66 2.90
C VAL A 216 21.45 4.38 1.41
N ASP A 217 22.11 5.27 0.67
CA ASP A 217 22.40 5.13 -0.76
C ASP A 217 23.90 5.33 -0.98
N SER A 218 24.48 4.73 -2.02
CA SER A 218 25.91 4.91 -2.29
C SER A 218 26.19 5.00 -3.78
N GLY A 219 27.30 5.64 -4.16
CA GLY A 219 27.69 5.77 -5.56
C GLY A 219 29.16 6.06 -5.73
N LYS A 220 29.73 5.61 -6.84
CA LYS A 220 31.14 5.83 -7.16
C LYS A 220 31.31 7.04 -8.06
N VAL A 221 32.33 7.86 -7.75
CA VAL A 221 32.74 9.03 -8.53
C VAL A 221 34.26 9.00 -8.63
N GLU A 222 34.80 9.27 -9.82
CA GLU A 222 36.23 9.43 -10.00
C GLU A 222 36.56 10.91 -9.94
N PHE A 223 37.43 11.29 -9.00
CA PHE A 223 37.82 12.68 -8.79
C PHE A 223 39.24 12.95 -9.27
N GLU A 224 39.41 14.10 -9.93
CA GLU A 224 40.71 14.75 -10.07
C GLU A 224 40.96 15.65 -8.84
N PRO A 225 42.22 16.05 -8.54
CA PRO A 225 42.48 17.04 -7.50
C PRO A 225 41.71 18.34 -7.75
N GLY A 226 40.96 18.80 -6.75
CA GLY A 226 40.02 19.90 -6.94
C GLY A 226 39.06 20.11 -5.77
N VAL A 227 38.12 21.02 -5.94
CA VAL A 227 37.03 21.27 -4.99
C VAL A 227 35.71 21.16 -5.74
N TYR A 228 34.82 20.31 -5.25
CA TYR A 228 33.55 19.99 -5.89
C TYR A 228 32.39 20.35 -4.97
N THR A 229 31.39 21.04 -5.49
CA THR A 229 30.22 21.48 -4.73
C THR A 229 29.12 20.45 -4.83
N ILE A 230 28.68 19.97 -3.66
CA ILE A 230 27.54 19.08 -3.52
C ILE A 230 26.36 19.81 -2.88
N PHE A 231 25.15 19.51 -3.31
CA PHE A 231 23.96 20.11 -2.73
C PHE A 231 22.73 19.20 -2.83
N CYS A 232 21.68 19.59 -2.11
CA CYS A 232 20.36 18.97 -2.19
C CYS A 232 19.48 19.70 -3.22
N ASP A 233 19.04 18.98 -4.25
CA ASP A 233 18.21 19.52 -5.34
C ASP A 233 16.71 19.57 -5.01
N VAL A 234 16.31 19.10 -3.83
CA VAL A 234 14.93 19.24 -3.34
C VAL A 234 14.59 20.73 -3.20
N PRO A 235 13.46 21.21 -3.75
CA PRO A 235 13.11 22.62 -3.76
C PRO A 235 13.22 23.27 -2.36
N GLY A 236 14.03 24.34 -2.27
CA GLY A 236 14.24 25.10 -1.04
C GLY A 236 15.34 24.54 -0.12
N HIS A 237 15.82 23.31 -0.29
CA HIS A 237 16.83 22.72 0.62
C HIS A 237 18.20 23.39 0.46
N ARG A 238 18.69 23.57 -0.78
CA ARG A 238 19.93 24.32 -1.03
C ARG A 238 19.87 25.74 -0.47
N ALA A 239 18.74 26.45 -0.68
CA ALA A 239 18.53 27.80 -0.16
C ALA A 239 18.47 27.85 1.38
N ALA A 240 18.09 26.75 2.04
CA ALA A 240 18.15 26.60 3.50
C ALA A 240 19.56 26.28 4.03
N GLY A 241 20.55 26.12 3.14
CA GLY A 241 21.95 25.86 3.49
C GLY A 241 22.38 24.39 3.34
N MET A 242 21.62 23.57 2.60
CA MET A 242 22.00 22.18 2.32
C MET A 242 22.98 22.08 1.14
N GLU A 243 24.19 22.56 1.39
CA GLU A 243 25.32 22.59 0.46
C GLU A 243 26.61 22.29 1.22
N GLY A 244 27.57 21.65 0.55
CA GLY A 244 28.91 21.38 1.08
C GLY A 244 29.93 21.19 -0.03
N THR A 245 31.19 21.03 0.34
CA THR A 245 32.29 20.82 -0.61
C THR A 245 32.96 19.48 -0.39
N ILE A 246 33.37 18.81 -1.47
CA ILE A 246 34.32 17.71 -1.43
C ILE A 246 35.67 18.27 -1.87
N THR A 247 36.63 18.28 -0.95
CA THR A 247 37.99 18.76 -1.21
C THR A 247 38.89 17.58 -1.52
N VAL A 248 39.37 17.50 -2.75
CA VAL A 248 40.16 16.38 -3.25
C VAL A 248 41.62 16.80 -3.31
N GLY A 249 42.42 16.23 -2.41
CA GLY A 249 43.87 16.36 -2.43
C GLY A 249 44.53 15.37 -3.38
N ASP A 250 45.85 15.50 -3.56
CA ASP A 250 46.65 14.52 -4.30
C ASP A 250 46.44 13.11 -3.74
N ALA A 251 46.45 12.12 -4.64
CA ALA A 251 46.39 10.73 -4.24
C ALA A 251 47.46 10.45 -3.18
N LEU A 252 47.07 9.97 -1.98
CA LEU A 252 48.04 9.50 -0.99
C LEU A 252 48.96 8.50 -1.71
N THR A 253 50.18 8.94 -2.01
CA THR A 253 51.16 8.09 -2.66
C THR A 253 51.51 7.02 -1.63
N PRO A 254 51.31 5.73 -1.93
CA PRO A 254 51.47 4.65 -0.96
C PRO A 254 52.87 4.55 -0.38
#